data_AF-A0A955PX37-F1
#
_entry.id   AF-A0A955PX37-F1
#
_cell.length_a   1.000
_cell.length_b   1.000
_cell.length_c   1.000
_cell.angle_alpha   90.00
_cell.angle_beta   90.00
_cell.angle_gamma   90.00
#
_symmetry.space_group_name_H-M   'P 1'
#
loop_
_entity.id
_entity.type
_entity.pdbx_description
1 polymer ?
#
loop_
_entity_poly.entity_id
_entity_poly.type
_entity_poly.pdbx_seq_one_letter_code
_entity_poly.pdbx_strand_id
1 'polypeptide(L)' 'FRLNTFPIAMPPLRNLKDDIPLLTQYYVERFSKQLEKRIEEINPAVLDRLVHYEWPGNVRE' A
#
# COMPACT_ATOMS: atom_id res chain seq x y z
N PHE A 1 -17.14 -26.16 16.12
CA PHE A 1 -16.58 -25.18 15.17
C PHE A 1 -17.23 -23.80 15.40
N ARG A 2 -16.52 -22.82 15.97
CA ARG A 2 -16.99 -21.43 16.18
C ARG A 2 -16.01 -20.43 15.52
N LEU A 3 -15.85 -20.52 14.22
CA LEU A 3 -14.88 -19.70 13.47
C LEU A 3 -15.40 -18.29 13.11
N ASN A 4 -16.65 -17.95 13.44
CA ASN A 4 -17.27 -16.67 13.06
C ASN A 4 -17.78 -15.84 14.25
N THR A 5 -17.18 -15.99 15.44
CA THR A 5 -17.67 -15.28 16.63
C THR A 5 -17.54 -13.75 16.47
N PHE A 6 -16.56 -13.28 15.68
CA PHE A 6 -16.43 -11.87 15.27
C PHE A 6 -15.76 -11.78 13.89
N PRO A 7 -16.52 -11.52 12.80
CA PRO A 7 -15.92 -11.29 11.49
C PRO A 7 -15.26 -9.90 11.45
N ILE A 8 -13.98 -9.85 11.04
CA ILE A 8 -13.29 -8.60 10.71
C ILE A 8 -13.29 -8.48 9.19
N ALA A 9 -14.12 -7.58 8.65
CA ALA A 9 -14.13 -7.29 7.23
C ALA A 9 -12.99 -6.33 6.90
N MET A 10 -12.01 -6.80 6.12
CA MET A 10 -10.97 -5.93 5.58
C MET A 10 -11.47 -5.26 4.30
N PRO A 11 -11.55 -3.91 4.26
CA PRO A 11 -11.90 -3.23 3.04
C PRO A 11 -10.76 -3.36 2.01
N PRO A 12 -11.08 -3.33 0.70
CA PRO A 12 -10.06 -3.30 -0.34
C PRO A 12 -9.28 -1.98 -0.29
N LEU A 13 -8.04 -1.99 -0.78
CA LEU A 13 -7.13 -0.84 -0.72
C LEU A 13 -7.69 0.41 -1.42
N ARG A 14 -8.47 0.25 -2.50
CA ARG A 14 -9.18 1.36 -3.16
C ARG A 14 -10.16 2.13 -2.26
N ASN A 15 -10.60 1.53 -1.16
CA ASN A 15 -11.46 2.17 -0.16
C ASN A 15 -10.63 2.84 0.97
N LEU A 16 -9.30 2.63 0.99
CA LEU A 16 -8.34 3.15 1.96
C LEU A 16 -7.29 4.01 1.25
N LYS A 17 -7.74 4.98 0.45
CA LYS A 17 -6.85 5.80 -0.38
C LYS A 17 -5.84 6.60 0.43
N ASP A 18 -6.24 7.05 1.62
CA ASP A 18 -5.38 7.84 2.52
C ASP A 18 -4.21 7.02 3.10
N ASP A 19 -4.29 5.70 3.07
CA ASP A 19 -3.22 4.80 3.54
C ASP A 19 -2.16 4.52 2.46
N ILE A 20 -2.49 4.75 1.17
CA ILE A 20 -1.60 4.46 0.04
C ILE A 20 -0.26 5.22 0.14
N PRO A 21 -0.20 6.51 0.50
CA PRO A 21 1.07 7.20 0.69
C PRO A 21 1.98 6.55 1.74
N LEU A 22 1.41 6.19 2.89
CA LEU A 22 2.15 5.58 3.99
C LEU A 22 2.68 4.19 3.60
N LEU A 23 1.83 3.38 2.97
CA LEU A 23 2.23 2.06 2.46
C LEU A 23 3.32 2.17 1.41
N THR A 24 3.19 3.09 0.46
CA THR A 24 4.18 3.30 -0.59
C THR A 24 5.53 3.67 0.02
N GLN A 25 5.55 4.60 0.98
CA GLN A 25 6.78 5.01 1.67
C GLN A 25 7.44 3.83 2.40
N TYR A 26 6.66 3.03 3.12
CA TYR A 26 7.15 1.84 3.81
C TYR A 26 7.80 0.82 2.86
N TYR A 27 7.13 0.49 1.74
CA TYR A 27 7.68 -0.47 0.79
C TYR A 27 8.90 0.07 0.04
N VAL A 28 8.88 1.34 -0.37
CA VAL A 28 10.03 1.99 -0.99
C VAL A 28 11.23 1.96 -0.06
N GLU A 29 11.07 2.31 1.22
CA GLU A 29 12.15 2.26 2.19
C GLU A 29 12.68 0.83 2.38
N ARG A 30 11.77 -0.14 2.54
CA ARG A 30 12.12 -1.56 2.71
C ARG A 30 12.91 -2.10 1.53
N PHE A 31 12.47 -1.86 0.30
CA PHE A 31 13.14 -2.37 -0.89
C PHE A 31 14.41 -1.58 -1.22
N SER A 32 14.46 -0.28 -0.91
CA SER A 32 15.68 0.52 -1.01
C SER A 32 16.79 -0.06 -0.16
N LYS A 33 16.49 -0.41 1.10
CA LYS A 33 17.43 -1.08 2.02
C LYS A 33 17.85 -2.45 1.49
N GLN A 34 16.91 -3.25 0.98
CA GLN A 34 17.20 -4.60 0.48
C GLN A 34 18.05 -4.59 -0.81
N LEU A 35 17.88 -3.58 -1.66
CA LEU A 35 18.58 -3.45 -2.95
C LEU A 35 19.82 -2.56 -2.88
N GLU A 36 20.18 -2.07 -1.69
CA GLU A 36 21.27 -1.10 -1.47
C GLU A 36 21.12 0.16 -2.36
N LYS A 37 19.87 0.54 -2.65
CA LYS A 37 19.54 1.74 -3.42
C LYS A 37 19.18 2.87 -2.47
N ARG A 38 19.62 4.08 -2.81
CA ARG A 38 19.19 5.30 -2.13
C ARG A 38 18.05 5.93 -2.90
N ILE A 39 16.84 5.85 -2.35
CA ILE A 39 15.67 6.57 -2.83
C ILE A 39 15.36 7.66 -1.79
N GLU A 40 15.52 8.92 -2.19
CA GLU A 40 15.33 10.07 -1.28
C GLU A 40 13.88 10.51 -1.24
N GLU A 41 13.22 10.55 -2.40
CA GLU A 41 11.83 11.00 -2.51
C GLU A 41 11.05 10.22 -3.56
N ILE A 42 9.75 10.10 -3.33
CA ILE A 42 8.79 9.59 -4.30
C ILE A 42 8.20 10.79 -5.03
N ASN A 43 8.25 10.78 -6.37
CA ASN A 43 7.66 11.85 -7.16
C ASN A 43 6.17 12.03 -6.82
N PRO A 44 5.70 13.24 -6.46
CA PRO A 44 4.31 13.49 -6.09
C PRO A 44 3.30 13.05 -7.16
N ALA A 45 3.64 13.18 -8.45
CA ALA A 45 2.78 12.73 -9.54
C ALA A 45 2.65 11.20 -9.60
N VAL A 46 3.66 10.45 -9.15
CA VAL A 46 3.57 8.99 -9.02
C VAL A 46 2.65 8.63 -7.86
N LEU A 47 2.79 9.32 -6.72
CA LEU A 47 1.94 9.12 -5.55
C LEU A 47 0.47 9.39 -5.89
N ASP A 48 0.18 10.47 -6.60
CA ASP A 48 -1.17 10.81 -7.06
C ASP A 48 -1.76 9.72 -7.96
N ARG A 49 -0.97 9.17 -8.89
CA ARG A 49 -1.40 8.04 -9.73
C ARG A 49 -1.67 6.78 -8.92
N LEU A 50 -0.87 6.49 -7.90
CA LEU A 50 -1.08 5.34 -7.01
C LEU A 50 -2.38 5.50 -6.20
N VAL A 51 -2.70 6.70 -5.74
CA VAL A 51 -3.93 7.01 -5.00
C VAL A 51 -5.18 6.84 -5.87
N HIS A 52 -5.09 7.17 -7.16
CA HIS A 52 -6.21 7.06 -8.10
C HIS A 52 -6.35 5.68 -8.76
N TYR A 53 -5.40 4.76 -8.54
CA TYR A 53 -5.46 3.42 -9.08
C TYR A 53 -6.43 2.51 -8.30
N GLU A 54 -7.05 1.54 -8.99
CA GLU A 54 -8.12 0.69 -8.44
C GLU A 54 -7.62 -0.49 -7.59
N TRP A 55 -6.32 -0.78 -7.63
CA TRP A 55 -5.66 -1.84 -6.86
C TRP A 55 -6.41 -3.19 -6.88
N PRO A 56 -6.64 -3.81 -8.05
CA PRO A 56 -7.31 -5.11 -8.14
C PRO A 56 -6.58 -6.21 -7.36
N GLY A 57 -5.25 -6.13 -7.22
CA GLY A 57 -4.44 -7.03 -6.38
C GLY A 57 -4.23 -6.56 -4.94
N ASN A 58 -4.82 -5.43 -4.53
CA ASN A 58 -4.56 -4.76 -3.25
C ASN A 58 -3.04 -4.59 -3.00
N VAL A 59 -2.61 -4.76 -1.75
CA VAL A 59 -1.20 -4.58 -1.32
C VAL A 59 -0.22 -5.58 -1.97
N ARG A 60 -0.72 -6.67 -2.58
CA ARG A 60 0.15 -7.70 -3.19
C ARG A 60 0.60 -7.31 -4.60
N GLU A 61 -0.14 -6.46 -5.29
CA GLU A 61 0.23 -5.95 -6.62
C GLU A 61 1.47 -5.06 -6.56
#